data_AF-A0A497PFC9-F1
#
_entry.id   AF-A0A497PFC9-F1
#
_cell.length_a   1.000
_cell.length_b   1.000
_cell.length_c   1.000
_cell.angle_alpha   90.00
_cell.angle_beta   90.00
_cell.angle_gamma   90.00
#
_symmetry.space_group_name_H-M   'P 1'
#
loop_
_entity.id
_entity.type
_entity.pdbx_description
1 polymer ?
#
loop_
_entity_poly.entity_id
_entity_poly.type
_entity_poly.pdbx_seq_one_letter_code
_entity_poly.pdbx_strand_id
1 'polypeptide(L)'
;MTVASFGGGHQTDDFTNHAVHMFEVPRIGITHNKEPQDLTHIETAHGAGGKVMQRLIEEVIIPSFGRRNVGPIGLDQMDDGATLDQDAHLVVCTDAHTVKPLFFPGGNLGTLTACGTINDLAVMGAEPFAMTNTVIV
;
A
#
# COMPACT_ATOMS: atom_id res chain seq x y z
N MET A 1 0.45 -5.46 -6.49
CA MET A 1 1.81 -4.87 -6.39
C MET A 1 2.23 -4.46 -7.78
N THR A 2 2.44 -3.17 -7.99
CA THR A 2 2.84 -2.62 -9.29
C THR A 2 4.13 -1.88 -9.09
N VAL A 3 5.04 -1.98 -10.07
CA VAL A 3 6.36 -1.37 -10.01
C VAL A 3 6.50 -0.37 -11.15
N ALA A 4 6.99 0.81 -10.80
CA ALA A 4 7.32 1.90 -11.72
C ALA A 4 8.77 2.34 -11.53
N SER A 5 9.33 3.05 -12.50
CA SER A 5 10.69 3.59 -12.46
C SER A 5 10.66 5.10 -12.66
N PHE A 6 11.61 5.81 -12.04
CA PHE A 6 11.90 7.19 -12.42
C PHE A 6 12.87 7.19 -13.60
N GLY A 7 12.48 7.81 -14.72
CA GLY A 7 13.14 7.73 -16.02
C GLY A 7 14.68 7.64 -15.99
N GLY A 8 15.18 6.49 -16.43
CA GLY A 8 16.60 6.16 -16.53
C GLY A 8 16.71 4.66 -16.76
N GLY A 9 17.03 4.23 -17.98
CA GLY A 9 17.01 2.80 -18.28
C GLY A 9 18.07 2.03 -17.50
N HIS A 10 17.72 0.89 -16.91
CA HIS A 10 18.49 -0.37 -17.01
C HIS A 10 17.90 -1.54 -16.20
N GLN A 11 18.11 -2.73 -16.78
CA GLN A 11 18.61 -4.00 -16.19
C GLN A 11 17.93 -4.59 -14.93
N THR A 12 17.39 -5.80 -15.11
CA THR A 12 16.71 -6.62 -14.10
C THR A 12 17.67 -7.65 -13.50
N ASP A 13 17.95 -7.58 -12.20
CA ASP A 13 18.57 -8.67 -11.42
C ASP A 13 17.66 -9.09 -10.22
N ASP A 14 17.91 -10.30 -9.72
CA ASP A 14 16.98 -11.26 -9.08
C ASP A 14 16.48 -10.90 -7.65
N PHE A 15 15.15 -10.81 -7.48
CA PHE A 15 14.42 -10.32 -6.30
C PHE A 15 14.13 -11.37 -5.19
N THR A 16 14.66 -12.59 -5.28
CA THR A 16 14.00 -13.74 -4.61
C THR A 16 14.34 -14.03 -3.14
N ASN A 17 15.32 -13.38 -2.49
CA ASN A 17 15.92 -13.98 -1.28
C ASN A 17 15.74 -13.30 0.09
N HIS A 18 14.84 -12.32 0.29
CA HIS A 18 14.81 -11.53 1.55
C HIS A 18 13.45 -11.45 2.29
N ALA A 19 12.43 -12.19 1.87
CA ALA A 19 11.08 -12.09 2.44
C ALA A 19 10.73 -13.23 3.42
N VAL A 20 11.51 -13.44 4.47
CA VAL A 20 11.14 -14.39 5.54
C VAL A 20 11.61 -13.80 6.87
N HIS A 21 10.68 -13.12 7.58
CA HIS A 21 10.72 -12.62 8.99
C HIS A 21 10.03 -11.24 9.07
N MET A 22 8.71 -11.18 8.90
CA MET A 22 7.94 -9.91 8.78
C MET A 22 6.76 -9.76 9.76
N PHE A 23 6.48 -10.70 10.66
CA PHE A 23 5.31 -10.61 11.54
C PHE A 23 5.60 -11.08 12.96
N GLU A 24 5.86 -10.15 13.86
CA GLU A 24 5.55 -10.31 15.29
C GLU A 24 4.63 -9.16 15.68
N VAL A 25 3.44 -9.49 16.19
CA VAL A 25 2.45 -8.49 16.62
C VAL A 25 2.82 -8.02 18.04
N PRO A 26 3.27 -6.77 18.25
CA PRO A 26 3.55 -6.28 19.59
C PRO A 26 2.24 -5.94 20.30
N ARG A 27 2.13 -6.22 21.60
CA ARG A 27 1.08 -5.65 22.45
C ARG A 27 1.40 -4.18 22.71
N ILE A 28 0.70 -3.28 22.05
CA ILE A 28 0.93 -1.82 22.15
C ILE A 28 0.18 -1.28 23.38
N GLY A 29 0.92 -0.62 24.28
CA GLY A 29 0.35 0.31 25.26
C GLY A 29 0.27 1.70 24.63
N ILE A 30 -0.95 2.19 24.36
CA ILE A 30 -1.18 3.48 23.72
C ILE A 30 -1.40 4.55 24.81
N THR A 31 -0.55 5.57 24.84
CA THR A 31 -0.91 6.88 25.38
C THR A 31 -1.19 7.79 24.18
N HIS A 32 -2.33 8.48 24.14
CA HIS A 32 -2.54 9.78 23.47
C HIS A 32 -3.98 10.30 23.71
N ASN A 33 -4.10 11.62 23.79
CA ASN A 33 -5.19 12.40 24.40
C ASN A 33 -6.42 12.62 23.48
N LYS A 34 -7.00 11.55 22.93
CA LYS A 34 -8.26 11.55 22.16
C LYS A 34 -9.16 10.42 22.68
N GLU A 35 -10.48 10.62 22.68
CA GLU A 35 -11.46 9.56 23.02
C GLU A 35 -11.00 8.23 22.39
N PRO A 36 -10.77 7.18 23.21
CA PRO A 36 -10.26 5.91 22.71
C PRO A 36 -11.31 5.31 21.79
N GLN A 37 -10.93 5.06 20.52
CA GLN A 37 -11.77 4.22 19.68
C GLN A 37 -11.50 2.76 20.04
N ASP A 38 -12.57 1.98 20.14
CA ASP A 38 -12.46 0.55 20.38
C ASP A 38 -11.96 -0.15 19.10
N LEU A 39 -10.65 -0.35 19.03
CA LEU A 39 -10.00 -1.08 17.94
C LEU A 39 -9.99 -2.60 18.16
N THR A 40 -10.77 -3.12 19.12
CA THR A 40 -10.90 -4.57 19.34
C THR A 40 -11.79 -5.25 18.29
N HIS A 41 -12.59 -4.46 17.54
CA HIS A 41 -13.45 -4.93 16.48
C HIS A 41 -13.22 -4.17 15.17
N ILE A 42 -13.25 -4.89 14.05
CA ILE A 42 -13.20 -4.29 12.71
C ILE A 42 -14.63 -4.02 12.23
N GLU A 43 -14.80 -2.84 11.62
CA GLU A 43 -16.08 -2.31 11.14
C GLU A 43 -15.89 -1.76 9.72
N THR A 44 -16.99 -1.56 8.98
CA THR A 44 -16.95 -0.99 7.63
C THR A 44 -16.26 0.38 7.58
N ALA A 45 -16.37 1.19 8.62
CA ALA A 45 -15.74 2.51 8.70
C ALA A 45 -14.20 2.44 8.62
N HIS A 46 -13.60 1.31 9.04
CA HIS A 46 -12.16 1.07 8.96
C HIS A 46 -11.66 0.84 7.53
N GLY A 47 -12.53 0.58 6.56
CA GLY A 47 -12.19 0.43 5.13
C GLY A 47 -12.78 1.52 4.22
N ALA A 48 -13.26 2.63 4.80
CA ALA A 48 -14.02 3.65 4.08
C ALA A 48 -13.18 4.86 3.60
N GLY A 49 -11.85 4.84 3.75
CA GLY A 49 -10.98 5.93 3.31
C GLY A 49 -10.93 7.16 4.21
N GLY A 50 -11.59 7.13 5.38
CA GLY A 50 -11.72 8.27 6.28
C GLY A 50 -10.79 8.25 7.49
N LYS A 51 -11.03 9.18 8.43
CA LYS A 51 -10.24 9.33 9.67
C LYS A 51 -10.17 8.06 10.53
N VAL A 52 -11.21 7.23 10.50
CA VAL A 52 -11.27 5.95 11.23
C VAL A 52 -10.26 4.96 10.65
N MET A 53 -10.20 4.83 9.32
CA MET A 53 -9.19 4.02 8.64
C MET A 53 -7.78 4.55 8.91
N GLN A 54 -7.58 5.87 8.79
CA GLN A 54 -6.28 6.49 9.06
C GLN A 54 -5.77 6.16 10.47
N ARG A 55 -6.66 6.21 11.48
CA ARG A 55 -6.32 5.85 12.85
C ARG A 55 -5.92 4.39 13.01
N LEU A 56 -6.63 3.46 12.35
CA LEU A 56 -6.25 2.05 12.34
C LEU A 56 -4.85 1.85 11.75
N ILE A 57 -4.52 2.57 10.67
CA ILE A 57 -3.20 2.50 10.04
C ILE A 57 -2.11 2.99 11.00
N GLU A 58 -2.30 4.19 11.58
CA GLU A 58 -1.33 4.84 12.46
C GLU A 58 -1.12 4.11 13.79
N GLU A 59 -2.20 3.62 14.41
CA GLU A 59 -2.15 3.07 15.77
C GLU A 59 -1.91 1.55 15.81
N VAL A 60 -2.22 0.82 14.72
CA VAL A 60 -2.14 -0.65 14.69
C VAL A 60 -1.22 -1.15 13.58
N ILE A 61 -1.45 -0.74 12.34
CA ILE A 61 -0.77 -1.33 11.18
C ILE A 61 0.70 -0.93 11.15
N ILE A 62 1.01 0.37 11.08
CA ILE A 62 2.39 0.87 11.00
C ILE A 62 3.23 0.39 12.20
N PRO A 63 2.77 0.50 13.46
CA PRO A 63 3.50 0.02 14.62
C PRO A 63 3.87 -1.48 14.59
N SER A 64 3.09 -2.30 13.87
CA SER A 64 3.29 -3.75 13.79
C SER A 64 4.48 -4.17 12.90
N PHE A 65 5.05 -3.26 12.11
CA PHE A 65 6.21 -3.55 11.25
C PHE A 65 7.53 -3.12 11.91
N GLY A 66 8.50 -4.04 11.98
CA GLY A 66 9.86 -3.76 12.46
C GLY A 66 10.78 -3.10 11.41
N ARG A 67 10.46 -3.26 10.11
CA ARG A 67 11.12 -2.57 8.99
C ARG A 67 10.06 -1.87 8.17
N ARG A 68 10.21 -0.55 7.97
CA ARG A 68 9.16 0.30 7.40
C ARG A 68 9.56 1.06 6.15
N ASN A 69 10.85 1.05 5.79
CA ASN A 69 11.37 1.72 4.63
C ASN A 69 12.58 0.99 4.05
N VAL A 70 12.77 1.18 2.74
CA VAL A 70 13.90 0.69 1.94
C VAL A 70 14.38 1.78 0.96
N GLY A 71 13.90 3.00 1.17
CA GLY A 71 14.17 4.22 0.42
C GLY A 71 13.61 5.44 1.19
N PRO A 72 13.61 6.64 0.58
CA PRO A 72 13.16 7.88 1.23
C PRO A 72 11.70 7.88 1.67
N ILE A 73 10.81 7.25 0.89
CA ILE A 73 9.38 7.13 1.15
C ILE A 73 9.07 5.67 1.52
N GLY A 74 8.58 5.47 2.75
CA GLY A 74 8.16 4.17 3.28
C GLY A 74 6.80 4.26 3.98
N LEU A 75 6.51 3.31 4.88
CA LEU A 75 5.20 3.20 5.52
C LEU A 75 4.85 4.39 6.41
N ASP A 76 5.83 5.01 7.08
CA ASP A 76 5.58 6.11 8.02
C ASP A 76 5.13 7.40 7.30
N GLN A 77 5.37 7.53 5.99
CA GLN A 77 4.94 8.68 5.18
C GLN A 77 3.46 8.61 4.79
N MET A 78 2.86 7.42 4.80
CA MET A 78 1.46 7.21 4.38
C MET A 78 1.12 7.83 3.02
N ASP A 79 2.06 7.71 2.07
CA ASP A 79 1.93 8.21 0.70
C ASP A 79 1.26 7.18 -0.23
N ASP A 80 1.02 7.52 -1.49
CA ASP A 80 0.36 6.65 -2.49
C ASP A 80 1.23 5.44 -2.92
N GLY A 81 2.50 5.41 -2.51
CA GLY A 81 3.40 4.29 -2.71
C GLY A 81 4.66 4.37 -1.85
N ALA A 82 5.55 3.40 -2.01
CA ALA A 82 6.87 3.38 -1.37
C ALA A 82 7.97 3.42 -2.42
N THR A 83 9.05 4.12 -2.12
CA THR A 83 10.26 4.14 -2.96
C THR A 83 11.23 3.05 -2.51
N LEU A 84 11.79 2.33 -3.47
CA LEU A 84 12.90 1.41 -3.29
C LEU A 84 14.12 2.03 -3.97
N ASP A 85 15.17 2.32 -3.18
CA ASP A 85 16.44 2.88 -3.66
C ASP A 85 17.58 1.87 -3.44
N GLN A 86 17.34 0.60 -3.78
CA GLN A 86 18.38 -0.42 -3.85
C GLN A 86 18.55 -0.81 -5.32
N ASP A 87 19.66 -0.36 -5.90
CA ASP A 87 20.13 -0.63 -7.28
C ASP A 87 19.30 -0.03 -8.43
N ALA A 88 18.03 0.31 -8.20
CA ALA A 88 17.18 1.06 -9.13
C ALA A 88 16.26 2.02 -8.35
N HIS A 89 15.89 3.14 -8.97
CA HIS A 89 14.90 4.07 -8.42
C HIS A 89 13.50 3.59 -8.78
N LEU A 90 12.91 2.78 -7.90
CA LEU A 90 11.61 2.16 -8.13
C LEU A 90 10.55 2.73 -7.19
N VAL A 91 9.30 2.79 -7.68
CA VAL A 91 8.11 3.03 -6.87
C VAL A 91 7.26 1.79 -6.89
N VAL A 92 6.77 1.41 -5.71
CA VAL A 92 5.85 0.29 -5.53
C VAL A 92 4.59 0.77 -4.85
N CYS A 93 3.44 0.44 -5.43
CA CYS A 93 2.13 0.59 -4.79
C CYS A 93 1.34 -0.73 -4.88
N THR A 94 0.28 -0.83 -4.09
CA THR A 94 -0.65 -1.94 -4.20
C THR A 94 -2.03 -1.54 -3.71
N ASP A 95 -3.05 -2.00 -4.44
CA ASP A 95 -4.45 -1.81 -4.09
C ASP A 95 -5.22 -3.13 -4.14
N ALA A 96 -6.32 -3.17 -3.39
CA ALA A 96 -7.31 -4.23 -3.46
C ALA A 96 -8.69 -3.63 -3.76
N HIS A 97 -9.37 -4.19 -4.76
CA HIS A 97 -10.62 -3.64 -5.28
C HIS A 97 -11.79 -4.60 -4.99
N THR A 98 -12.80 -4.11 -4.26
CA THR A 98 -13.96 -4.92 -3.81
C THR A 98 -15.31 -4.35 -4.28
N VAL A 99 -15.29 -3.52 -5.33
CA VAL A 99 -16.47 -2.82 -5.84
C VAL A 99 -17.59 -3.78 -6.28
N LYS A 100 -18.84 -3.38 -6.04
CA LYS A 100 -20.03 -4.04 -6.58
C LYS A 100 -21.00 -3.01 -7.16
N PRO A 101 -21.65 -3.29 -8.31
CA PRO A 101 -21.50 -4.48 -9.16
C PRO A 101 -20.13 -4.52 -9.90
N LEU A 102 -19.78 -5.68 -10.49
CA LEU A 102 -18.52 -5.83 -11.25
C LEU A 102 -18.45 -4.96 -12.51
N PHE A 103 -19.62 -4.66 -13.10
CA PHE A 103 -19.78 -3.78 -14.25
C PHE A 103 -20.74 -2.67 -13.87
N PHE A 104 -20.37 -1.42 -14.14
CA PHE A 104 -21.12 -0.24 -13.73
C PHE A 104 -21.07 0.84 -14.83
N PRO A 105 -21.99 1.82 -14.84
CA PRO A 105 -21.93 2.92 -15.80
C PRO A 105 -20.57 3.62 -15.75
N GLY A 106 -19.86 3.64 -16.88
CA GLY A 106 -18.52 4.25 -17.00
C GLY A 106 -17.34 3.32 -16.76
N GLY A 107 -17.54 2.03 -16.42
CA GLY A 107 -16.41 1.11 -16.25
C GLY A 107 -16.75 -0.29 -15.76
N ASN A 108 -15.71 -0.98 -15.28
CA ASN A 108 -15.80 -2.30 -14.65
C ASN A 108 -14.69 -2.45 -13.62
N LEU A 109 -14.74 -3.52 -12.80
CA LEU A 109 -13.73 -3.82 -11.77
C LEU A 109 -12.32 -3.85 -12.34
N GLY A 110 -12.11 -4.41 -13.53
CA GLY A 110 -10.79 -4.49 -14.17
C GLY A 110 -10.25 -3.12 -14.57
N THR A 111 -11.07 -2.28 -15.21
CA THR A 111 -10.69 -0.89 -15.54
C THR A 111 -10.41 -0.08 -14.28
N LEU A 112 -11.23 -0.22 -13.25
CA LEU A 112 -10.99 0.43 -11.95
C LEU A 112 -9.65 -0.01 -11.35
N THR A 113 -9.38 -1.31 -11.36
CA THR A 113 -8.15 -1.89 -10.83
C THR A 113 -6.91 -1.35 -11.55
N ALA A 114 -6.95 -1.32 -12.89
CA ALA A 114 -5.83 -0.80 -13.66
C ALA A 114 -5.64 0.70 -13.42
N CYS A 115 -6.71 1.49 -13.51
CA CYS A 115 -6.64 2.93 -13.37
C CYS A 115 -6.23 3.38 -11.96
N GLY A 116 -6.77 2.77 -10.89
CA GLY A 116 -6.43 3.13 -9.51
C GLY A 116 -4.94 2.98 -9.26
N THR A 117 -4.41 1.79 -9.54
CA THR A 117 -3.00 1.49 -9.31
C THR A 117 -2.05 2.27 -10.24
N ILE A 118 -2.45 2.59 -11.48
CA ILE A 118 -1.67 3.48 -12.35
C ILE A 118 -1.66 4.91 -11.82
N ASN A 119 -2.79 5.39 -11.28
CA ASN A 119 -2.90 6.75 -10.75
C ASN A 119 -1.98 6.94 -9.54
N ASP A 120 -1.92 5.99 -8.61
CA ASP A 120 -1.01 6.03 -7.45
C ASP A 120 0.44 6.23 -7.88
N LEU A 121 0.88 5.52 -8.92
CA LEU A 121 2.24 5.67 -9.46
C LEU A 121 2.43 7.02 -10.15
N ALA A 122 1.42 7.49 -10.88
CA ALA A 122 1.48 8.75 -11.61
C ALA A 122 1.57 9.95 -10.66
N VAL A 123 0.85 9.95 -9.54
CA VAL A 123 0.92 11.04 -8.53
C VAL A 123 2.24 11.03 -7.76
N MET A 124 2.87 9.86 -7.64
CA MET A 124 4.25 9.72 -7.15
C MET A 124 5.31 10.16 -8.18
N GLY A 125 4.91 10.52 -9.41
CA GLY A 125 5.80 10.96 -10.48
C GLY A 125 6.56 9.83 -11.18
N ALA A 126 6.13 8.59 -11.04
CA ALA A 126 6.80 7.42 -11.61
C ALA A 126 6.14 6.94 -12.92
N GLU A 127 6.94 6.36 -13.81
CA GLU A 127 6.45 5.76 -15.06
C GLU A 127 6.13 4.26 -14.84
N PRO A 128 4.86 3.84 -14.94
CA PRO A 128 4.49 2.44 -14.73
C PRO A 128 5.05 1.54 -15.84
N PHE A 129 5.70 0.44 -15.48
CA PHE A 129 6.23 -0.52 -16.47
C PHE A 129 5.84 -1.98 -16.21
N ALA A 130 5.41 -2.34 -14.99
CA ALA A 130 4.97 -3.69 -14.67
C ALA A 130 3.87 -3.71 -13.60
N MET A 131 2.90 -4.61 -13.73
CA MET A 131 1.77 -4.80 -12.80
C MET A 131 1.59 -6.27 -12.45
N THR A 132 1.36 -6.59 -11.17
CA THR A 132 0.82 -7.90 -10.77
C THR A 132 -0.68 -7.83 -10.56
N ASN A 133 -1.38 -8.91 -10.93
CA ASN A 133 -2.82 -9.04 -10.75
C ASN A 133 -3.13 -10.25 -9.88
N THR A 134 -3.71 -10.01 -8.71
CA THR A 134 -4.15 -11.06 -7.78
C THR A 134 -5.67 -11.16 -7.80
N VAL A 135 -6.19 -12.34 -8.14
CA VAL A 135 -7.62 -12.62 -8.16
C VAL A 135 -7.94 -13.61 -7.03
N ILE A 136 -8.91 -13.26 -6.20
CA ILE A 136 -9.43 -14.11 -5.12
C ILE A 136 -10.83 -14.59 -5.55
N VAL A 137 -11.03 -15.91 -5.53
CA VAL A 137 -12.27 -16.59 -5.97
C VAL A 137 -12.91 -17.33 -4.80
#